data_AF-A0A957G3D9-F1
#
_entry.id   AF-A0A957G3D9-F1
#
_cell.length_a   1.000
_cell.length_b   1.000
_cell.length_c   1.000
_cell.angle_alpha   90.00
_cell.angle_beta   90.00
_cell.angle_gamma   90.00
#
_symmetry.space_group_name_H-M   'P 1'
#
loop_
_entity.id
_entity.type
_entity.pdbx_description
1 polymer ?
#
loop_
_entity_poly.entity_id
_entity_poly.type
_entity_poly.pdbx_seq_one_letter_code
_entity_poly.pdbx_strand_id
1 'polypeptide(L)'
;AFGTGGRDLKAEVGGRTALQALAYLAADAATSVICLISKPPSAEVAARLLTAARQVSKPVVVNFIGFAPPARQLGNLYFALTLDEAAELAVGLAGDVSAVAEKPEPLNGYLRGLFSGGTLAYETVLGLQSFLPLKTNVPIRPDQKLADVWHSEGHTIIDMGEDDFTQGRLHPMMDNDLRLRRLRQEAADPETGLILLDVVLGEGAHPDPAAELAPAIAAVDKHIVVLLLGTPEDPQGLAYHVEAFAAAGATVVPDTNGAVAHVLDRLPASVDTGAQVTFGKELVAINVGLESFRDSLTGQGATSVQVDWRPPAGGNEKMMDILARLKSPSRRS
;
A
#
# COMPACT_ATOMS: atom_id res chain seq x y z
N ALA A 1 -7.30 -10.18 19.83
CA ALA A 1 -7.02 -10.71 18.48
C ALA A 1 -8.33 -11.01 17.77
N PHE A 2 -8.49 -10.60 16.51
CA PHE A 2 -9.70 -10.85 15.72
C PHE A 2 -9.45 -11.97 14.70
N GLY A 3 -10.24 -13.04 14.77
CA GLY A 3 -10.28 -14.06 13.73
C GLY A 3 -11.24 -13.65 12.61
N THR A 4 -10.75 -13.48 11.39
CA THR A 4 -11.56 -13.00 10.25
C THR A 4 -12.17 -14.13 9.43
N GLY A 5 -11.70 -15.37 9.62
CA GLY A 5 -12.15 -16.56 8.89
C GLY A 5 -11.34 -16.83 7.62
N GLY A 6 -11.07 -18.10 7.34
CA GLY A 6 -10.12 -18.51 6.28
C GLY A 6 -10.51 -18.19 4.83
N ARG A 7 -11.70 -17.60 4.60
CA ARG A 7 -12.17 -17.18 3.27
C ARG A 7 -12.23 -15.65 3.12
N ASP A 8 -12.07 -14.88 4.20
CA ASP A 8 -12.29 -13.43 4.19
C ASP A 8 -11.38 -12.72 3.19
N LEU A 9 -10.14 -13.19 3.04
CA LEU A 9 -9.15 -12.58 2.16
C LEU A 9 -9.17 -13.07 0.70
N LYS A 10 -10.20 -13.84 0.33
CA LYS A 10 -10.43 -14.20 -1.07
C LYS A 10 -11.18 -13.07 -1.78
N ALA A 11 -11.01 -12.98 -3.10
CA ALA A 11 -11.64 -11.95 -3.93
C ALA A 11 -13.17 -11.92 -3.77
N GLU A 12 -13.83 -13.07 -3.61
CA GLU A 12 -15.29 -13.15 -3.53
C GLU A 12 -15.85 -12.55 -2.23
N VAL A 13 -15.06 -12.53 -1.15
CA VAL A 13 -15.46 -11.94 0.13
C VAL A 13 -14.97 -10.51 0.26
N GLY A 14 -13.75 -10.23 -0.21
CA GLY A 14 -13.22 -8.88 -0.34
C GLY A 14 -12.59 -8.30 0.93
N GLY A 15 -12.17 -9.14 1.88
CA GLY A 15 -11.46 -8.72 3.11
C GLY A 15 -12.30 -7.89 4.07
N ARG A 16 -13.63 -8.00 4.02
CA ARG A 16 -14.56 -7.13 4.77
C ARG A 16 -14.30 -7.18 6.27
N THR A 17 -14.16 -8.38 6.83
CA THR A 17 -13.97 -8.55 8.26
C THR A 17 -12.59 -8.03 8.69
N ALA A 18 -11.56 -8.29 7.89
CA ALA A 18 -10.22 -7.75 8.13
C ALA A 18 -10.19 -6.22 8.10
N LEU A 19 -10.88 -5.58 7.15
CA LEU A 19 -11.00 -4.12 7.07
C LEU A 19 -11.74 -3.53 8.28
N GLN A 20 -12.83 -4.16 8.73
CA GLN A 20 -13.56 -3.73 9.92
C GLN A 20 -12.70 -3.88 11.19
N ALA A 21 -11.97 -4.99 11.33
CA ALA A 21 -11.07 -5.22 12.45
C ALA A 21 -9.92 -4.21 12.46
N LEU A 22 -9.35 -3.89 11.30
CA LEU A 22 -8.33 -2.86 11.14
C LEU A 22 -8.86 -1.48 11.57
N ALA A 23 -10.05 -1.08 11.11
CA ALA A 23 -10.67 0.18 11.49
C ALA A 23 -10.97 0.25 13.00
N TYR A 24 -11.44 -0.85 13.59
CA TYR A 24 -11.66 -0.94 15.03
C TYR A 24 -10.35 -0.72 15.81
N LEU A 25 -9.29 -1.47 15.47
CA LEU A 25 -7.99 -1.39 16.13
C LEU A 25 -7.29 -0.04 15.91
N ALA A 26 -7.52 0.59 14.75
CA ALA A 26 -7.04 1.94 14.47
C ALA A 26 -7.63 2.97 15.45
N ALA A 27 -8.92 2.88 15.74
CA ALA A 27 -9.63 3.79 16.64
C ALA A 27 -9.40 3.48 18.15
N ASP A 28 -9.03 2.24 18.49
CA ASP A 28 -8.84 1.83 19.89
C ASP A 28 -7.59 2.45 20.52
N ALA A 29 -7.73 3.36 21.48
CA ALA A 29 -6.61 4.02 22.14
C ALA A 29 -5.67 3.06 22.91
N ALA A 30 -6.14 1.88 23.31
CA ALA A 30 -5.31 0.89 23.99
C ALA A 30 -4.41 0.10 23.02
N THR A 31 -4.71 0.12 21.72
CA THR A 31 -3.91 -0.53 20.69
C THR A 31 -2.76 0.38 20.26
N SER A 32 -1.51 -0.04 20.48
CA SER A 32 -0.31 0.67 20.02
C SER A 32 0.22 0.17 18.67
N VAL A 33 0.16 -1.15 18.42
CA VAL A 33 0.63 -1.82 17.20
C VAL A 33 -0.44 -2.76 16.69
N ILE A 34 -0.60 -2.85 15.37
CA ILE A 34 -1.54 -3.76 14.72
C ILE A 34 -0.77 -4.83 13.95
N CYS A 35 -1.20 -6.09 14.03
CA CYS A 35 -0.63 -7.19 13.23
C CYS A 35 -1.68 -7.76 12.28
N LEU A 36 -1.37 -7.77 10.98
CA LEU A 36 -2.15 -8.41 9.93
C LEU A 36 -1.45 -9.72 9.52
N ILE A 37 -2.03 -10.86 9.90
CA ILE A 37 -1.44 -12.18 9.63
C ILE A 37 -2.41 -13.01 8.82
N SER A 38 -1.95 -13.53 7.68
CA SER A 38 -2.76 -14.43 6.86
C SER A 38 -1.94 -15.29 5.90
N LYS A 39 -2.60 -16.28 5.28
CA LYS A 39 -2.16 -16.83 3.98
C LYS A 39 -2.21 -15.74 2.90
N PRO A 40 -1.60 -15.92 1.72
CA PRO A 40 -1.62 -14.90 0.68
C PRO A 40 -3.05 -14.49 0.32
N PRO A 41 -3.42 -13.21 0.48
CA PRO A 41 -4.69 -12.69 -0.04
C PRO A 41 -4.69 -12.70 -1.58
N SER A 42 -5.86 -12.51 -2.20
CA SER A 42 -5.88 -12.14 -3.62
C SER A 42 -5.20 -10.77 -3.81
N ALA A 43 -4.62 -10.50 -4.99
CA ALA A 43 -3.90 -9.24 -5.26
C ALA A 43 -4.76 -8.01 -4.96
N GLU A 44 -6.04 -8.03 -5.37
CA GLU A 44 -7.00 -6.95 -5.11
C GLU A 44 -7.27 -6.74 -3.61
N VAL A 45 -7.42 -7.84 -2.84
CA VAL A 45 -7.67 -7.74 -1.40
C VAL A 45 -6.42 -7.30 -0.65
N ALA A 46 -5.24 -7.75 -1.08
CA ALA A 46 -3.95 -7.29 -0.57
C ALA A 46 -3.84 -5.77 -0.75
N ALA A 47 -4.11 -5.29 -1.96
CA ALA A 47 -4.05 -3.88 -2.29
C ALA A 47 -4.96 -3.04 -1.39
N ARG A 48 -6.23 -3.45 -1.25
CA ARG A 48 -7.20 -2.76 -0.40
C ARG A 48 -6.78 -2.74 1.07
N LEU A 49 -6.30 -3.86 1.62
CA LEU A 49 -5.86 -3.94 3.01
C LEU A 49 -4.61 -3.11 3.27
N LEU A 50 -3.62 -3.17 2.38
CA LEU A 50 -2.39 -2.39 2.53
C LEU A 50 -2.68 -0.90 2.42
N THR A 51 -3.53 -0.48 1.47
CA THR A 51 -3.95 0.92 1.35
C THR A 51 -4.68 1.37 2.63
N ALA A 52 -5.63 0.58 3.15
CA ALA A 52 -6.30 0.92 4.41
C ALA A 52 -5.33 0.96 5.60
N ALA A 53 -4.40 0.01 5.70
CA ALA A 53 -3.41 -0.05 6.77
C ALA A 53 -2.45 1.15 6.74
N ARG A 54 -2.09 1.62 5.55
CA ARG A 54 -1.27 2.82 5.37
C ARG A 54 -1.97 4.09 5.88
N GLN A 55 -3.30 4.07 5.93
CA GLN A 55 -4.08 5.16 6.47
C GLN A 55 -4.17 5.16 8.01
N VAL A 56 -3.68 4.13 8.69
CA VAL A 56 -3.70 4.09 10.15
C VAL A 56 -2.52 4.88 10.71
N SER A 57 -2.74 5.66 11.77
CA SER A 57 -1.70 6.43 12.47
C SER A 57 -0.88 5.59 13.45
N LYS A 58 -0.80 4.28 13.24
CA LYS A 58 -0.15 3.31 14.13
C LYS A 58 0.72 2.37 13.30
N PRO A 59 1.82 1.84 13.86
CA PRO A 59 2.59 0.80 13.19
C PRO A 59 1.71 -0.42 12.89
N VAL A 60 1.80 -0.92 11.65
CA VAL A 60 1.11 -2.12 11.20
C VAL A 60 2.15 -3.12 10.70
N VAL A 61 2.26 -4.26 11.39
CA VAL A 61 3.07 -5.38 10.94
C VAL A 61 2.23 -6.26 10.02
N VAL A 62 2.71 -6.51 8.80
CA VAL A 62 2.03 -7.31 7.78
C VAL A 62 2.82 -8.59 7.55
N ASN A 63 2.18 -9.73 7.77
CA ASN A 63 2.69 -11.04 7.40
C ASN A 63 1.63 -11.77 6.56
N PHE A 64 1.72 -11.57 5.25
CA PHE A 64 0.99 -12.37 4.28
C PHE A 64 1.93 -13.50 3.85
N ILE A 65 1.82 -14.67 4.48
CA ILE A 65 2.80 -15.76 4.37
C ILE A 65 2.89 -16.22 2.91
N GLY A 66 4.04 -15.99 2.24
CA GLY A 66 4.25 -16.33 0.83
C GLY A 66 3.88 -15.23 -0.17
N PHE A 67 3.47 -14.06 0.30
CA PHE A 67 3.41 -12.82 -0.49
C PHE A 67 4.82 -12.22 -0.57
N ALA A 68 5.25 -11.79 -1.76
CA ALA A 68 6.49 -11.06 -1.91
C ALA A 68 6.26 -9.59 -1.53
N PRO A 69 6.77 -9.11 -0.38
CA PRO A 69 6.54 -7.74 0.03
C PRO A 69 7.30 -6.78 -0.89
N PRO A 70 6.73 -5.59 -1.17
CA PRO A 70 7.37 -4.59 -2.01
C PRO A 70 8.65 -4.00 -1.39
N ALA A 71 8.74 -3.97 -0.06
CA ALA A 71 9.89 -3.51 0.71
C ALA A 71 9.83 -4.09 2.13
N ARG A 72 10.90 -3.92 2.93
CA ARG A 72 10.89 -4.27 4.36
C ARG A 72 9.96 -3.36 5.17
N GLN A 73 9.92 -2.08 4.80
CA GLN A 73 9.09 -1.08 5.46
C GLN A 73 8.60 -0.06 4.41
N LEU A 74 7.34 0.32 4.51
CA LEU A 74 6.75 1.44 3.76
C LEU A 74 5.97 2.32 4.73
N GLY A 75 6.63 3.38 5.22
CA GLY A 75 6.08 4.25 6.26
C GLY A 75 5.70 3.48 7.51
N ASN A 76 4.42 3.46 7.88
CA ASN A 76 3.91 2.74 9.05
C ASN A 76 3.70 1.23 8.81
N LEU A 77 3.92 0.72 7.59
CA LEU A 77 3.80 -0.71 7.28
C LEU A 77 5.16 -1.40 7.40
N TYR A 78 5.21 -2.46 8.20
CA TYR A 78 6.40 -3.30 8.40
C TYR A 78 6.10 -4.71 7.89
N PHE A 79 6.84 -5.17 6.89
CA PHE A 79 6.56 -6.45 6.25
C PHE A 79 7.46 -7.56 6.82
N ALA A 80 6.83 -8.64 7.26
CA ALA A 80 7.50 -9.84 7.74
C ALA A 80 7.25 -11.01 6.78
N LEU A 81 8.24 -11.89 6.64
CA LEU A 81 8.16 -13.11 5.84
C LEU A 81 7.73 -14.32 6.66
N THR A 82 7.94 -14.28 7.98
CA THR A 82 7.65 -15.39 8.89
C THR A 82 6.84 -14.94 10.10
N LEU A 83 6.19 -15.90 10.78
CA LEU A 83 5.42 -15.61 11.99
C LEU A 83 6.33 -15.11 13.12
N ASP A 84 7.54 -15.66 13.24
CA ASP A 84 8.51 -15.26 14.26
C ASP A 84 9.00 -13.84 14.03
N GLU A 85 9.39 -13.50 12.80
CA GLU A 85 9.76 -12.13 12.42
C GLU A 85 8.62 -11.13 12.64
N ALA A 86 7.37 -11.52 12.33
CA ALA A 86 6.21 -10.67 12.59
C ALA A 86 6.03 -10.39 14.08
N ALA A 87 6.27 -11.39 14.94
CA ALA A 87 6.22 -11.23 16.39
C ALA A 87 7.35 -10.33 16.89
N GLU A 88 8.59 -10.53 16.41
CA GLU A 88 9.75 -9.71 16.76
C GLU A 88 9.53 -8.23 16.41
N LEU A 89 9.08 -7.94 15.19
CA LEU A 89 8.75 -6.57 14.77
C LEU A 89 7.64 -5.96 15.63
N ALA A 90 6.57 -6.71 15.89
CA ALA A 90 5.45 -6.21 16.67
C ALA A 90 5.85 -5.85 18.11
N VAL A 91 6.66 -6.69 18.75
CA VAL A 91 7.18 -6.45 20.10
C VAL A 91 8.14 -5.26 20.11
N GLY A 92 9.04 -5.14 19.13
CA GLY A 92 9.96 -4.02 19.02
C GLY A 92 9.24 -2.68 18.88
N LEU A 93 8.22 -2.62 18.01
CA LEU A 93 7.42 -1.41 17.77
C LEU A 93 6.53 -1.02 18.95
N ALA A 94 6.11 -1.98 19.78
CA ALA A 94 5.31 -1.68 20.96
C ALA A 94 6.10 -0.92 22.04
N GLY A 95 7.43 -0.98 22.01
CA GLY A 95 8.32 -0.27 22.93
C GLY A 95 8.75 1.13 22.45
N ASP A 96 8.63 1.42 21.16
CA ASP A 96 9.09 2.67 20.54
C ASP A 96 7.92 3.38 19.85
N VAL A 97 7.09 4.04 20.65
CA VAL A 97 5.93 4.78 20.15
C VAL A 97 6.39 6.15 19.66
N SER A 98 7.26 6.17 18.63
CA SER A 98 7.60 7.41 17.93
C SER A 98 6.33 7.97 17.30
N ALA A 99 6.04 9.25 17.56
CA ALA A 99 4.88 9.94 17.06
C ALA A 99 4.78 9.79 15.53
N VAL A 100 3.64 9.30 15.04
CA VAL A 100 3.40 9.20 13.61
C VAL A 100 3.31 10.61 13.04
N ALA A 101 4.12 10.88 12.01
CA ALA A 101 4.17 12.16 11.34
C ALA A 101 2.77 12.58 10.83
N GLU A 102 2.50 13.88 10.88
CA GLU A 102 1.28 14.45 10.32
C GLU A 102 1.20 14.11 8.83
N LYS A 103 0.03 13.61 8.38
CA LYS A 103 -0.11 13.21 6.99
C LYS A 103 -0.15 14.42 6.07
N PRO A 104 0.55 14.37 4.93
CA PRO A 104 0.48 15.42 3.93
C PRO A 104 -0.91 15.49 3.29
N GLU A 105 -1.21 16.64 2.68
CA GLU A 105 -2.42 16.82 1.88
C GLU A 105 -2.52 15.77 0.76
N PRO A 106 -3.72 15.19 0.52
CA PRO A 106 -3.91 14.23 -0.56
C PRO A 106 -3.57 14.80 -1.93
N LEU A 107 -3.06 13.93 -2.80
CA LEU A 107 -2.74 14.23 -4.18
C LEU A 107 -4.03 14.56 -4.95
N ASN A 108 -4.03 15.71 -5.62
CA ASN A 108 -5.03 16.04 -6.63
C ASN A 108 -4.43 15.81 -8.02
N GLY A 109 -4.91 14.79 -8.72
CA GLY A 109 -4.36 14.35 -10.01
C GLY A 109 -3.49 13.10 -9.91
N TYR A 110 -2.75 12.83 -10.98
CA TYR A 110 -1.97 11.61 -11.15
C TYR A 110 -0.47 11.81 -10.87
N LEU A 111 0.20 10.68 -10.65
CA LEU A 111 1.65 10.57 -10.51
C LEU A 111 2.30 10.50 -11.89
N ARG A 112 3.41 11.22 -12.08
CA ARG A 112 4.29 11.15 -13.24
C ARG A 112 5.74 10.90 -12.81
N GLY A 113 6.20 9.66 -12.92
CA GLY A 113 7.59 9.29 -12.64
C GLY A 113 8.45 9.38 -13.89
N LEU A 114 9.53 10.15 -13.85
CA LEU A 114 10.45 10.38 -14.97
C LEU A 114 11.86 9.96 -14.55
N PHE A 115 12.20 8.70 -14.82
CA PHE A 115 13.41 8.07 -14.35
C PHE A 115 14.50 8.02 -15.41
N SER A 116 15.74 8.21 -15.00
CA SER A 116 16.95 7.99 -15.80
C SER A 116 17.61 6.64 -15.50
N GLY A 117 17.41 6.09 -14.30
CA GLY A 117 17.87 4.76 -13.91
C GLY A 117 16.76 3.72 -13.98
N GLY A 118 16.87 2.75 -14.90
CA GLY A 118 15.83 1.75 -15.11
C GLY A 118 15.52 0.87 -13.90
N THR A 119 16.52 0.49 -13.11
CA THR A 119 16.31 -0.27 -11.87
C THR A 119 15.48 0.52 -10.86
N LEU A 120 15.68 1.84 -10.77
CA LEU A 120 14.93 2.73 -9.86
C LEU A 120 13.49 2.87 -10.32
N ALA A 121 13.28 2.99 -11.64
CA ALA A 121 11.96 2.98 -12.25
C ALA A 121 11.22 1.67 -11.93
N TYR A 122 11.89 0.53 -12.13
CA TYR A 122 11.33 -0.80 -11.91
C TYR A 122 11.01 -1.07 -10.43
N GLU A 123 11.90 -0.67 -9.51
CA GLU A 123 11.68 -0.76 -8.06
C GLU A 123 10.53 0.15 -7.61
N THR A 124 10.41 1.35 -8.18
CA THR A 124 9.27 2.25 -7.92
C THR A 124 7.95 1.62 -8.40
N VAL A 125 7.94 0.99 -9.58
CA VAL A 125 6.78 0.23 -10.06
C VAL A 125 6.44 -0.91 -9.10
N LEU A 126 7.44 -1.67 -8.63
CA LEU A 126 7.26 -2.74 -7.65
C LEU A 126 6.65 -2.24 -6.34
N GLY A 127 7.10 -1.08 -5.86
CA GLY A 127 6.61 -0.44 -4.63
C GLY A 127 5.16 0.04 -4.73
N LEU A 128 4.76 0.58 -5.89
CA LEU A 128 3.46 1.23 -6.06
C LEU A 128 2.37 0.32 -6.63
N GLN A 129 2.73 -0.75 -7.35
CA GLN A 129 1.77 -1.57 -8.09
C GLN A 129 0.70 -2.27 -7.23
N SER A 130 0.94 -2.38 -5.93
CA SER A 130 0.00 -2.96 -4.96
C SER A 130 -0.96 -1.93 -4.39
N PHE A 131 -0.77 -0.64 -4.65
CA PHE A 131 -1.55 0.43 -4.03
C PHE A 131 -2.38 1.23 -5.03
N LEU A 132 -1.94 1.29 -6.29
CA LEU A 132 -2.61 2.04 -7.33
C LEU A 132 -2.46 1.37 -8.71
N PRO A 133 -3.44 1.54 -9.61
CA PRO A 133 -3.25 1.19 -11.02
C PRO A 133 -2.25 2.17 -11.64
N LEU A 134 -1.22 1.63 -12.29
CA LEU A 134 -0.21 2.45 -12.95
C LEU A 134 0.14 1.89 -14.33
N LYS A 135 0.62 2.79 -15.20
CA LYS A 135 1.16 2.49 -16.51
C LYS A 135 2.67 2.75 -16.55
N THR A 136 3.39 1.97 -17.35
CA THR A 136 4.84 2.10 -17.52
C THR A 136 5.34 1.47 -18.82
N ASN A 137 6.53 1.88 -19.27
CA ASN A 137 7.27 1.22 -20.34
C ASN A 137 8.15 0.06 -19.83
N VAL A 138 8.28 -0.12 -18.50
CA VAL A 138 8.98 -1.26 -17.86
C VAL A 138 8.02 -2.13 -17.04
N PRO A 139 7.01 -2.78 -17.67
CA PRO A 139 5.93 -3.45 -16.94
C PRO A 139 6.39 -4.73 -16.22
N ILE A 140 5.97 -4.88 -14.96
CA ILE A 140 6.07 -6.15 -14.21
C ILE A 140 4.93 -7.08 -14.61
N ARG A 141 3.74 -6.50 -14.83
CA ARG A 141 2.53 -7.20 -15.27
C ARG A 141 2.06 -6.68 -16.64
N PRO A 142 1.47 -7.54 -17.49
CA PRO A 142 1.05 -7.13 -18.83
C PRO A 142 0.08 -5.95 -18.88
N ASP A 143 -0.81 -5.79 -17.88
CA ASP A 143 -1.80 -4.71 -17.79
C ASP A 143 -1.20 -3.32 -17.58
N GLN A 144 0.05 -3.26 -17.12
CA GLN A 144 0.78 -2.02 -16.84
C GLN A 144 1.41 -1.40 -18.08
N LYS A 145 1.49 -2.12 -19.20
CA LYS A 145 2.16 -1.62 -20.40
C LYS A 145 1.49 -0.34 -20.93
N LEU A 146 2.28 0.69 -21.18
CA LEU A 146 1.85 1.90 -21.90
C LEU A 146 1.59 1.62 -23.37
N ALA A 147 0.56 2.25 -23.92
CA ALA A 147 0.26 2.21 -25.34
C ALA A 147 1.23 3.09 -26.15
N ASP A 148 1.58 4.26 -25.61
CA ASP A 148 2.54 5.20 -26.19
C ASP A 148 3.46 5.71 -25.08
N VAL A 149 4.77 5.51 -25.21
CA VAL A 149 5.77 5.93 -24.21
C VAL A 149 5.91 7.45 -24.13
N TRP A 150 5.47 8.18 -25.16
CA TRP A 150 5.50 9.64 -25.22
C TRP A 150 4.33 10.33 -24.53
N HIS A 151 3.29 9.58 -24.16
CA HIS A 151 2.08 10.10 -23.51
C HIS A 151 1.78 9.34 -22.23
N SER A 152 1.67 10.06 -21.11
CA SER A 152 1.28 9.48 -19.83
C SER A 152 -0.22 9.17 -19.79
N GLU A 153 -0.60 8.08 -19.12
CA GLU A 153 -2.00 7.66 -18.91
C GLU A 153 -2.20 7.28 -17.44
N GLY A 154 -3.16 7.90 -16.75
CA GLY A 154 -3.37 7.66 -15.31
C GLY A 154 -2.08 7.85 -14.52
N HIS A 155 -1.83 7.12 -13.43
CA HIS A 155 -0.50 7.14 -12.81
C HIS A 155 0.52 6.49 -13.75
N THR A 156 1.63 7.18 -14.06
CA THR A 156 2.63 6.70 -15.02
C THR A 156 4.03 6.76 -14.44
N ILE A 157 4.83 5.71 -14.66
CA ILE A 157 6.28 5.68 -14.39
C ILE A 157 7.00 5.38 -15.71
N ILE A 158 7.92 6.24 -16.13
CA ILE A 158 8.72 6.07 -17.34
C ILE A 158 10.17 5.85 -16.96
N ASP A 159 10.77 4.78 -17.49
CA ASP A 159 12.22 4.67 -17.65
C ASP A 159 12.64 5.35 -18.95
N MET A 160 13.27 6.51 -18.85
CA MET A 160 13.75 7.28 -19.99
C MET A 160 15.09 6.75 -20.52
N GLY A 161 15.72 5.80 -19.85
CA GLY A 161 16.95 5.13 -20.30
C GLY A 161 16.75 4.11 -21.42
N GLU A 162 15.50 3.68 -21.64
CA GLU A 162 15.13 2.71 -22.67
C GLU A 162 15.38 3.23 -24.10
N ASP A 163 15.51 2.29 -25.04
CA ASP A 163 15.89 2.55 -26.44
C ASP A 163 14.97 3.57 -27.13
N ASP A 164 13.67 3.58 -26.80
CA ASP A 164 12.69 4.52 -27.34
C ASP A 164 13.11 5.99 -27.14
N PHE A 165 13.86 6.27 -26.07
CA PHE A 165 14.26 7.60 -25.65
C PHE A 165 15.72 7.95 -25.99
N THR A 166 16.57 6.94 -26.18
CA THR A 166 18.03 7.10 -26.34
C THR A 166 18.50 6.96 -27.78
N GLN A 167 17.65 6.58 -28.72
CA GLN A 167 18.00 6.52 -30.14
C GLN A 167 18.51 7.86 -30.69
N GLY A 168 19.80 7.90 -31.02
CA GLY A 168 20.48 9.09 -31.55
C GLY A 168 20.72 10.20 -30.53
N ARG A 169 20.66 9.88 -29.22
CA ARG A 169 20.81 10.83 -28.11
C ARG A 169 21.69 10.25 -27.00
N LEU A 170 22.17 11.12 -26.11
CA LEU A 170 22.83 10.67 -24.89
C LEU A 170 21.78 10.09 -23.92
N HIS A 171 22.23 9.15 -23.08
CA HIS A 171 21.40 8.57 -22.04
C HIS A 171 20.97 9.65 -21.02
N PRO A 172 19.73 9.63 -20.48
CA PRO A 172 19.23 10.69 -19.59
C PRO A 172 19.98 10.86 -18.26
N MET A 173 20.81 9.89 -17.90
CA MET A 173 21.71 9.99 -16.75
C MET A 173 22.91 10.91 -17.03
N MET A 174 23.29 11.05 -18.31
CA MET A 174 24.41 11.88 -18.78
C MET A 174 23.97 13.27 -19.27
N ASP A 175 22.75 13.39 -19.79
CA ASP A 175 22.21 14.59 -20.43
C ASP A 175 20.74 14.79 -20.08
N ASN A 176 20.37 15.99 -19.61
CA ASN A 176 18.99 16.25 -19.15
C ASN A 176 18.06 16.81 -20.23
N ASP A 177 18.47 17.01 -21.48
CA ASP A 177 17.63 17.69 -22.50
C ASP A 177 16.25 17.04 -22.65
N LEU A 178 16.24 15.70 -22.74
CA LEU A 178 15.00 14.96 -22.84
C LEU A 178 14.19 15.01 -21.54
N ARG A 179 14.85 14.94 -20.38
CA ARG A 179 14.20 14.99 -19.06
C ARG A 179 13.53 16.34 -18.83
N LEU A 180 14.20 17.43 -19.19
CA LEU A 180 13.67 18.79 -19.12
C LEU A 180 12.47 18.98 -20.04
N ARG A 181 12.50 18.42 -21.25
CA ARG A 181 11.34 18.44 -22.16
C ARG A 181 10.16 17.69 -21.57
N ARG A 182 10.38 16.47 -21.08
CA ARG A 182 9.31 15.64 -20.49
C ARG A 182 8.77 16.26 -19.20
N LEU A 183 9.62 16.83 -18.34
CA LEU A 183 9.20 17.57 -17.15
C LEU A 183 8.23 18.70 -17.50
N ARG A 184 8.54 19.52 -18.52
CA ARG A 184 7.66 20.60 -18.97
C ARG A 184 6.34 20.08 -19.55
N GLN A 185 6.38 18.98 -20.29
CA GLN A 185 5.18 18.32 -20.81
C GLN A 185 4.26 17.87 -19.67
N GLU A 186 4.80 17.16 -18.68
CA GLU A 186 4.01 16.66 -17.54
C GLU A 186 3.54 17.80 -16.63
N ALA A 187 4.32 18.86 -16.46
CA ALA A 187 3.92 20.04 -15.70
C ALA A 187 2.76 20.80 -16.35
N ALA A 188 2.71 20.84 -17.69
CA ALA A 188 1.64 21.47 -18.46
C ALA A 188 0.34 20.64 -18.49
N ASP A 189 0.40 19.34 -18.18
CA ASP A 189 -0.77 18.47 -18.10
C ASP A 189 -1.61 18.81 -16.85
N PRO A 190 -2.88 19.26 -17.01
CA PRO A 190 -3.75 19.56 -15.88
C PRO A 190 -4.07 18.34 -15.03
N GLU A 191 -3.96 17.12 -15.56
CA GLU A 191 -4.19 15.88 -14.81
C GLU A 191 -3.00 15.51 -13.91
N THR A 192 -1.82 16.10 -14.10
CA THR A 192 -0.65 15.85 -13.25
C THR A 192 -0.82 16.52 -11.89
N GLY A 193 -0.70 15.72 -10.83
CA GLY A 193 -0.66 16.20 -9.44
C GLY A 193 0.75 16.20 -8.84
N LEU A 194 1.57 15.20 -9.17
CA LEU A 194 2.91 15.02 -8.62
C LEU A 194 3.86 14.47 -9.68
N ILE A 195 5.07 15.02 -9.74
CA ILE A 195 6.15 14.55 -10.60
C ILE A 195 7.29 14.01 -9.72
N LEU A 196 7.71 12.77 -9.99
CA LEU A 196 8.82 12.09 -9.33
C LEU A 196 9.99 11.98 -10.31
N LEU A 197 11.14 12.52 -9.93
CA LEU A 197 12.38 12.48 -10.68
C LEU A 197 13.40 11.66 -9.90
N ASP A 198 14.24 10.89 -10.58
CA ASP A 198 15.49 10.38 -9.99
C ASP A 198 16.68 11.25 -10.41
N VAL A 199 17.68 11.40 -9.57
CA VAL A 199 18.97 12.01 -9.92
C VAL A 199 20.04 11.10 -9.38
N VAL A 200 20.82 10.51 -10.28
CA VAL A 200 21.93 9.61 -9.96
C VAL A 200 23.21 10.39 -10.14
N LEU A 201 24.00 10.51 -9.07
CA LEU A 201 25.33 11.10 -9.06
C LEU A 201 26.40 10.02 -9.30
N GLY A 202 27.66 10.47 -9.38
CA GLY A 202 28.82 9.60 -9.56
C GLY A 202 29.44 9.67 -10.94
N GLU A 203 30.47 8.85 -11.13
CA GLU A 203 31.24 8.82 -12.37
C GLU A 203 30.39 8.41 -13.58
N GLY A 204 30.53 9.16 -14.67
CA GLY A 204 29.77 8.93 -15.90
C GLY A 204 28.31 9.43 -15.86
N ALA A 205 27.87 10.09 -14.79
CA ALA A 205 26.63 10.86 -14.77
C ALA A 205 26.85 12.31 -15.22
N HIS A 206 25.77 13.08 -15.35
CA HIS A 206 25.83 14.51 -15.64
C HIS A 206 26.73 15.24 -14.62
N PRO A 207 27.59 16.20 -15.04
CA PRO A 207 28.56 16.85 -14.16
C PRO A 207 27.93 17.79 -13.12
N ASP A 208 26.78 18.40 -13.44
CA ASP A 208 26.01 19.22 -12.50
C ASP A 208 24.50 19.17 -12.83
N PRO A 209 23.80 18.07 -12.48
CA PRO A 209 22.38 17.94 -12.79
C PRO A 209 21.52 18.99 -12.08
N ALA A 210 21.92 19.48 -10.90
CA ALA A 210 21.18 20.51 -10.18
C ALA A 210 21.14 21.84 -10.95
N ALA A 211 22.23 22.26 -11.59
CA ALA A 211 22.29 23.50 -12.36
C ALA A 211 21.22 23.58 -13.48
N GLU A 212 20.82 22.44 -14.04
CA GLU A 212 19.81 22.39 -15.11
C GLU A 212 18.40 22.05 -14.60
N LEU A 213 18.29 21.04 -13.72
CA LEU A 213 17.00 20.55 -13.24
C LEU A 213 16.38 21.47 -12.19
N ALA A 214 17.16 22.06 -11.28
CA ALA A 214 16.60 22.88 -10.20
C ALA A 214 15.85 24.12 -10.71
N PRO A 215 16.36 24.89 -11.70
CA PRO A 215 15.58 25.99 -12.29
C PRO A 215 14.30 25.53 -12.98
N ALA A 216 14.32 24.35 -13.61
CA ALA A 216 13.13 23.80 -14.25
C ALA A 216 12.08 23.35 -13.22
N ILE A 217 12.53 22.73 -12.12
CA ILE A 217 11.69 22.35 -10.98
C ILE A 217 11.03 23.58 -10.35
N ALA A 218 11.79 24.65 -10.12
CA ALA A 218 11.26 25.89 -9.52
C ALA A 218 10.18 26.58 -10.38
N ALA A 219 10.12 26.28 -11.67
CA ALA A 219 9.11 26.81 -12.60
C ALA A 219 7.82 25.96 -12.67
N VAL A 220 7.76 24.83 -11.96
CA VAL A 220 6.61 23.91 -11.97
C VAL A 220 5.70 24.20 -10.77
N ASP A 221 4.40 24.29 -11.02
CA ASP A 221 3.35 24.53 -10.01
C ASP A 221 2.77 23.24 -9.40
N LYS A 222 3.45 22.11 -9.63
CA LYS A 222 3.07 20.77 -9.17
C LYS A 222 3.97 20.33 -8.01
N HIS A 223 3.53 19.33 -7.25
CA HIS A 223 4.38 18.74 -6.22
C HIS A 223 5.54 17.98 -6.89
N ILE A 224 6.79 18.35 -6.58
CA ILE A 224 7.99 17.66 -7.10
C ILE A 224 8.65 16.83 -6.00
N VAL A 225 9.02 15.60 -6.34
CA VAL A 225 9.88 14.74 -5.53
C VAL A 225 11.12 14.39 -6.33
N VAL A 226 12.29 14.51 -5.70
CA VAL A 226 13.58 14.10 -6.27
C VAL A 226 14.14 12.96 -5.43
N LEU A 227 14.18 11.76 -6.03
CA LEU A 227 14.97 10.62 -5.56
C LEU A 227 16.44 10.89 -5.91
N LEU A 228 17.22 11.37 -4.94
CA LEU A 228 18.62 11.71 -5.13
C LEU A 228 19.50 10.57 -4.61
N LEU A 229 20.20 9.89 -5.51
CA LEU A 229 21.14 8.82 -5.21
C LEU A 229 22.57 9.26 -5.51
N GLY A 230 23.43 9.09 -4.51
CA GLY A 230 24.83 9.42 -4.59
C GLY A 230 25.46 9.36 -3.20
N THR A 231 26.76 9.58 -3.13
CA THR A 231 27.51 9.67 -1.87
C THR A 231 28.15 11.04 -1.71
N PRO A 232 28.56 11.41 -0.47
CA PRO A 232 29.32 12.63 -0.24
C PRO A 232 30.63 12.72 -1.04
N GLU A 233 31.19 11.58 -1.47
CA GLU A 233 32.42 11.48 -2.24
C GLU A 233 32.23 11.64 -3.76
N ASP A 234 31.00 11.65 -4.26
CA ASP A 234 30.73 11.82 -5.69
C ASP A 234 31.18 13.22 -6.18
N PRO A 235 31.73 13.32 -7.41
CA PRO A 235 32.35 14.55 -7.91
C PRO A 235 31.38 15.74 -8.02
N GLN A 236 30.08 15.47 -8.14
CA GLN A 236 29.03 16.48 -8.20
C GLN A 236 28.72 17.12 -6.84
N GLY A 237 29.05 16.46 -5.73
CA GLY A 237 28.75 16.92 -4.37
C GLY A 237 27.29 16.73 -3.96
N LEU A 238 27.01 15.67 -3.20
CA LEU A 238 25.66 15.32 -2.75
C LEU A 238 24.95 16.45 -1.98
N ALA A 239 25.62 17.08 -1.02
CA ALA A 239 25.02 18.13 -0.17
C ALA A 239 24.55 19.33 -0.98
N TYR A 240 25.35 19.78 -1.95
CA TYR A 240 25.00 20.86 -2.87
C TYR A 240 23.72 20.53 -3.66
N HIS A 241 23.58 19.30 -4.15
CA HIS A 241 22.40 18.86 -4.90
C HIS A 241 21.15 18.77 -4.02
N VAL A 242 21.29 18.26 -2.79
CA VAL A 242 20.18 18.25 -1.81
C VAL A 242 19.67 19.67 -1.57
N GLU A 243 20.57 20.62 -1.29
CA GLU A 243 20.22 22.01 -1.03
C GLU A 243 19.59 22.68 -2.26
N ALA A 244 20.15 22.47 -3.45
CA ALA A 244 19.65 23.07 -4.68
C ALA A 244 18.23 22.61 -5.02
N PHE A 245 17.93 21.32 -4.91
CA PHE A 245 16.59 20.80 -5.17
C PHE A 245 15.58 21.21 -4.09
N ALA A 246 15.98 21.22 -2.82
CA ALA A 246 15.13 21.71 -1.73
C ALA A 246 14.81 23.21 -1.90
N ALA A 247 15.80 24.03 -2.27
CA ALA A 247 15.61 25.45 -2.54
C ALA A 247 14.71 25.71 -3.76
N ALA A 248 14.70 24.80 -4.73
CA ALA A 248 13.78 24.83 -5.87
C ALA A 248 12.34 24.39 -5.53
N GLY A 249 12.08 23.96 -4.28
CA GLY A 249 10.76 23.54 -3.81
C GLY A 249 10.47 22.04 -3.93
N ALA A 250 11.46 21.22 -4.30
CA ALA A 250 11.28 19.77 -4.34
C ALA A 250 11.42 19.14 -2.94
N THR A 251 10.67 18.06 -2.70
CA THR A 251 11.00 17.13 -1.62
C THR A 251 12.13 16.21 -2.08
N VAL A 252 13.26 16.21 -1.38
CA VAL A 252 14.39 15.31 -1.69
C VAL A 252 14.32 14.07 -0.82
N VAL A 253 14.41 12.90 -1.43
CA VAL A 253 14.42 11.60 -0.74
C VAL A 253 15.66 10.81 -1.16
N PRO A 254 16.29 10.05 -0.24
CA PRO A 254 17.59 9.42 -0.51
C PRO A 254 17.49 8.04 -1.16
N ASP A 255 16.30 7.43 -1.20
CA ASP A 255 16.10 6.07 -1.68
C ASP A 255 14.68 5.83 -2.22
N THR A 256 14.52 4.75 -2.99
CA THR A 256 13.26 4.38 -3.62
C THR A 256 12.14 4.15 -2.60
N ASN A 257 12.45 3.61 -1.41
CA ASN A 257 11.44 3.37 -0.38
C ASN A 257 10.86 4.68 0.14
N GLY A 258 11.71 5.70 0.36
CA GLY A 258 11.29 7.05 0.71
C GLY A 258 10.43 7.69 -0.37
N ALA A 259 10.80 7.53 -1.65
CA ALA A 259 10.00 8.01 -2.78
C ALA A 259 8.62 7.35 -2.83
N VAL A 260 8.56 6.03 -2.75
CA VAL A 260 7.32 5.25 -2.72
C VAL A 260 6.46 5.65 -1.52
N ALA A 261 7.04 5.69 -0.31
CA ALA A 261 6.33 6.08 0.91
C ALA A 261 5.72 7.48 0.79
N HIS A 262 6.48 8.45 0.25
CA HIS A 262 6.02 9.83 0.06
C HIS A 262 4.84 9.95 -0.91
N VAL A 263 4.84 9.13 -1.98
CA VAL A 263 3.70 9.01 -2.91
C VAL A 263 2.50 8.39 -2.19
N LEU A 264 2.70 7.28 -1.48
CA LEU A 264 1.63 6.56 -0.79
C LEU A 264 0.96 7.39 0.30
N ASP A 265 1.71 8.23 1.02
CA ASP A 265 1.17 9.15 2.04
C ASP A 265 0.19 10.19 1.47
N ARG A 266 0.25 10.44 0.16
CA ARG A 266 -0.63 11.39 -0.54
C ARG A 266 -1.73 10.71 -1.32
N LEU A 267 -1.80 9.36 -1.35
CA LEU A 267 -2.91 8.71 -2.03
C LEU A 267 -4.23 8.95 -1.28
N PRO A 268 -5.33 9.21 -2.01
CA PRO A 268 -6.62 9.44 -1.37
C PRO A 268 -7.03 8.21 -0.54
N ALA A 269 -7.51 8.48 0.68
CA ALA A 269 -7.80 7.46 1.70
C ALA A 269 -9.07 6.63 1.42
N SER A 270 -9.61 6.60 0.20
CA SER A 270 -10.94 6.04 -0.07
C SER A 270 -10.96 4.51 -0.13
N VAL A 271 -10.67 3.86 0.99
CA VAL A 271 -10.97 2.44 1.18
C VAL A 271 -12.17 2.34 2.09
N ASP A 272 -13.28 1.80 1.57
CA ASP A 272 -14.46 1.47 2.36
C ASP A 272 -14.09 0.35 3.37
N THR A 273 -14.01 0.71 4.64
CA THR A 273 -13.76 -0.22 5.74
C THR A 273 -15.04 -0.88 6.26
N GLY A 274 -16.18 -0.61 5.63
CA GLY A 274 -17.50 -1.00 6.09
C GLY A 274 -17.96 -0.19 7.30
N ALA A 275 -19.13 -0.57 7.83
CA ALA A 275 -19.68 0.06 9.03
C ALA A 275 -18.72 -0.10 10.22
N GLN A 276 -18.48 1.00 10.93
CA GLN A 276 -17.67 1.02 12.14
C GLN A 276 -18.31 0.11 13.18
N VAL A 277 -17.55 -0.90 13.61
CA VAL A 277 -17.95 -1.77 14.71
C VAL A 277 -17.50 -1.12 16.00
N THR A 278 -18.34 -1.15 17.03
CA THR A 278 -17.98 -0.73 18.39
C THR A 278 -18.41 -1.83 19.33
N PHE A 279 -17.52 -2.27 20.21
CA PHE A 279 -17.87 -3.18 21.28
C PHE A 279 -18.21 -2.37 22.54
N GLY A 280 -19.24 -2.80 23.27
CA GLY A 280 -19.53 -2.26 24.59
C GLY A 280 -18.42 -2.60 25.59
N LYS A 281 -18.49 -1.99 26.78
CA LYS A 281 -17.52 -2.26 27.86
C LYS A 281 -17.48 -3.73 28.29
N GLU A 282 -18.59 -4.45 28.12
CA GLU A 282 -18.71 -5.87 28.41
C GLU A 282 -19.11 -6.62 27.14
N LEU A 283 -18.39 -7.71 26.85
CA LEU A 283 -18.74 -8.65 25.79
C LEU A 283 -19.45 -9.85 26.40
N VAL A 284 -20.68 -10.09 25.96
CA VAL A 284 -21.49 -11.24 26.38
C VAL A 284 -21.66 -12.17 25.18
N ALA A 285 -21.29 -13.43 25.35
CA ALA A 285 -21.41 -14.43 24.29
C ALA A 285 -22.72 -15.21 24.38
N ILE A 286 -23.41 -15.35 23.24
CA ILE A 286 -24.46 -16.37 23.08
C ILE A 286 -23.82 -17.50 22.28
N ASN A 287 -23.41 -18.56 22.98
CA ASN A 287 -22.73 -19.70 22.37
C ASN A 287 -23.76 -20.64 21.73
N VAL A 288 -23.54 -20.96 20.46
CA VAL A 288 -24.32 -21.95 19.69
C VAL A 288 -23.35 -22.99 19.16
N GLY A 289 -23.58 -24.26 19.49
CA GLY A 289 -22.70 -25.37 19.10
C GLY A 289 -22.07 -26.06 20.31
N LEU A 290 -20.77 -26.36 20.23
CA LEU A 290 -20.07 -27.14 21.26
C LEU A 290 -20.05 -26.40 22.61
N GLU A 291 -20.47 -27.09 23.66
CA GLU A 291 -20.48 -26.56 25.03
C GLU A 291 -19.07 -26.23 25.54
N SER A 292 -18.04 -26.93 25.06
CA SER A 292 -16.65 -26.68 25.42
C SER A 292 -16.18 -25.25 25.10
N PHE A 293 -16.78 -24.57 24.12
CA PHE A 293 -16.51 -23.16 23.86
C PHE A 293 -17.10 -22.25 24.93
N ARG A 294 -18.34 -22.50 25.38
CA ARG A 294 -18.94 -21.79 26.52
C ARG A 294 -18.10 -22.00 27.77
N ASP A 295 -17.70 -23.23 28.05
CA ASP A 295 -16.90 -23.56 29.23
C ASP A 295 -15.56 -22.81 29.23
N SER A 296 -14.87 -22.78 28.07
CA SER A 296 -13.64 -22.01 27.88
C SER A 296 -13.81 -20.51 28.11
N LEU A 297 -14.91 -19.91 27.63
CA LEU A 297 -15.24 -18.50 27.86
C LEU A 297 -15.47 -18.22 29.35
N THR A 298 -16.31 -19.03 30.00
CA THR A 298 -16.61 -18.87 31.43
C THR A 298 -15.38 -19.09 32.31
N GLY A 299 -14.49 -20.01 31.93
CA GLY A 299 -13.22 -20.26 32.63
C GLY A 299 -12.23 -19.09 32.56
N GLN A 300 -12.37 -18.20 31.57
CA GLN A 300 -11.61 -16.96 31.44
C GLN A 300 -12.33 -15.74 32.05
N GLY A 301 -13.46 -15.95 32.72
CA GLY A 301 -14.25 -14.90 33.38
C GLY A 301 -15.21 -14.13 32.47
N ALA A 302 -15.41 -14.58 31.23
CA ALA A 302 -16.37 -13.96 30.32
C ALA A 302 -17.81 -14.45 30.55
N THR A 303 -18.77 -13.55 30.39
CA THR A 303 -20.20 -13.88 30.46
C THR A 303 -20.63 -14.61 29.20
N SER A 304 -21.16 -15.83 29.32
CA SER A 304 -21.63 -16.62 28.17
C SER A 304 -22.91 -17.40 28.50
N VAL A 305 -23.84 -17.44 27.55
CA VAL A 305 -25.08 -18.25 27.60
C VAL A 305 -24.99 -19.35 26.56
N GLN A 306 -25.23 -20.61 26.95
CA GLN A 306 -25.33 -21.73 26.02
C GLN A 306 -26.74 -21.81 25.44
N VAL A 307 -26.85 -21.90 24.12
CA VAL A 307 -28.10 -22.25 23.44
C VAL A 307 -28.01 -23.70 22.98
N ASP A 308 -28.88 -24.56 23.51
CA ASP A 308 -29.05 -25.93 23.00
C ASP A 308 -29.77 -25.87 21.65
N TRP A 309 -28.97 -25.79 20.59
CA TRP A 309 -29.45 -25.81 19.22
C TRP A 309 -29.02 -27.10 18.54
N ARG A 310 -29.96 -27.73 17.82
CA ARG A 310 -29.69 -28.91 17.01
C ARG A 310 -30.29 -28.72 15.62
N PRO A 311 -29.61 -29.17 14.56
CA PRO A 311 -30.19 -29.14 13.22
C PRO A 311 -31.48 -29.97 13.21
N PRO A 312 -32.52 -29.56 12.45
CA PRO A 312 -33.74 -30.34 12.31
C PRO A 312 -33.43 -31.78 11.92
N ALA A 313 -34.15 -32.74 12.52
CA ALA A 313 -33.89 -34.18 12.34
C ALA A 313 -32.43 -34.62 12.58
N GLY A 314 -31.68 -33.89 13.43
CA GLY A 314 -30.30 -34.24 13.76
C GLY A 314 -29.31 -34.07 12.61
N GLY A 315 -29.66 -33.29 11.58
CA GLY A 315 -28.80 -33.06 10.40
C GLY A 315 -28.91 -34.16 9.34
N ASN A 316 -29.88 -35.08 9.46
CA ASN A 316 -30.17 -36.06 8.42
C ASN A 316 -30.86 -35.38 7.23
N GLU A 317 -30.11 -35.15 6.15
CA GLU A 317 -30.60 -34.47 4.94
C GLU A 317 -31.91 -35.06 4.40
N LYS A 318 -32.03 -36.40 4.37
CA LYS A 318 -33.24 -37.07 3.88
C LYS A 318 -34.46 -36.76 4.75
N MET A 319 -34.28 -36.70 6.06
CA MET A 319 -35.36 -36.42 7.00
C MET A 319 -35.70 -34.93 7.07
N MET A 320 -34.70 -34.06 6.87
CA MET A 320 -34.89 -32.62 6.66
C MET A 320 -35.73 -32.35 5.41
N ASP A 321 -35.46 -33.06 4.29
CA ASP A 321 -36.23 -32.97 3.05
C ASP A 321 -37.69 -33.38 3.24
N ILE A 322 -37.93 -34.47 3.99
CA ILE A 322 -39.28 -34.93 4.33
C ILE A 322 -40.02 -33.89 5.20
N LEU A 323 -39.35 -33.34 6.21
CA LEU A 323 -39.92 -32.30 7.08
C LEU A 323 -40.23 -31.00 6.31
N ALA A 324 -39.39 -30.61 5.34
CA ALA A 324 -39.61 -29.45 4.49
C ALA A 324 -40.84 -29.65 3.58
N ARG A 325 -41.01 -30.85 3.02
CA ARG A 325 -42.19 -31.22 2.21
C ARG A 325 -43.47 -31.24 3.04
N LEU A 326 -43.42 -31.66 4.31
CA LEU A 326 -44.57 -31.68 5.22
C LEU A 326 -45.01 -30.28 5.69
N LYS A 327 -44.08 -29.32 5.79
CA LYS A 327 -44.36 -27.93 6.16
C LYS A 327 -44.89 -27.07 4.99
N SER A 328 -44.80 -27.56 3.76
CA SER A 328 -45.42 -26.89 2.62
C SER A 328 -46.94 -27.05 2.72
N PRO A 329 -47.73 -25.96 2.80
CA PRO A 329 -49.17 -26.07 2.93
C PRO A 329 -49.70 -26.86 1.76
N SER A 330 -50.33 -28.01 2.04
CA SER A 330 -51.02 -28.77 1.01
C SER A 330 -52.03 -27.83 0.34
N ARG A 331 -51.76 -27.43 -0.90
CA ARG A 331 -52.79 -26.90 -1.80
C ARG A 331 -53.79 -28.03 -2.00
N ARG A 332 -54.80 -28.12 -1.14
CA ARG A 332 -55.99 -28.91 -1.41
C ARG A 332 -56.91 -28.02 -2.23
N SER A 333 -56.94 -28.29 -3.54
CA SER A 333 -58.03 -27.93 -4.46
C SER A 333 -59.31 -28.62 -4.03
#